data_AF-A0A2M9Y4E3-F1
#
_entry.id   AF-A0A2M9Y4E3-F1
#
_cell.length_a   1.000
_cell.length_b   1.000
_cell.length_c   1.000
_cell.angle_alpha   90.00
_cell.angle_beta   90.00
_cell.angle_gamma   90.00
#
_symmetry.space_group_name_H-M   'P 1'
#
loop_
_entity.id
_entity.type
_entity.pdbx_description
1 polymer ?
#
loop_
_entity_poly.entity_id
_entity_poly.type
_entity_poly.pdbx_seq_one_letter_code
_entity_poly.pdbx_strand_id
1 'polypeptide(L)'
;MFSFRNIFVCILSAYLIGLPVFGQNRYALFIGTNYKGNTAKIPELNLCEADANFLKEKIQKKGNFKDIKVLLGSMVTRDNVKNAITQLGKVVGKEDSVFLYFSGHGMYMKDAKAKNGMRNYLICYDRPHISDEELNEFLTEIKSQKTVLVMDCCYSGGIAKKGKNTRGAAEIPIAQGNDGVVRQNAEDYFFQDKAVISSSDDDQTSIEVGGTINHGIFTYNFGNALEKADLNKDSVVTALEAFFVAKEETVKMARQFNHEQTPQVSGNAAGILLTGSPKPQPPPPKPPNVVINVPITPVENTTPPNNNTTTPPVTPEPEPTPANETTVVIPPIVEEPPAPPSVTTGSILIRTSIIKDKSYGGAATKSPYDLLNKQGKLKSSPAEDKVRSIKVLVDDQEYTSQVTTEKSKIWGSVTKNGTLVQGDIYNIKIDNLPAGVHQIEIRADKYPIYKTAAAVLPKQTVTVDAINSMDGFGAIRGRVFFKTLDNPIEKHPIYMPTVVSTNQIFKVTTDKDGYFWFTNLKPGKYEIRASFMEEMKLENSEIHVQPGEVTNVDIILNKKLSYTKTKY
;
A
#
# COMPACT_ATOMS: atom_id res chain seq x y z
N MET A 1 -68.54 -30.10 -45.08
CA MET A 1 -68.02 -29.14 -46.08
C MET A 1 -66.77 -28.52 -45.52
N PHE A 2 -65.66 -28.70 -46.24
CA PHE A 2 -64.32 -28.22 -45.94
C PHE A 2 -64.17 -26.72 -46.23
N SER A 3 -63.32 -26.01 -45.48
CA SER A 3 -62.35 -25.06 -46.07
C SER A 3 -61.18 -24.81 -45.11
N PHE A 4 -59.96 -24.76 -45.67
CA PHE A 4 -58.66 -24.78 -45.01
C PHE A 4 -57.89 -23.47 -45.30
N ARG A 5 -57.09 -23.02 -44.31
CA ARG A 5 -55.75 -22.36 -44.38
C ARG A 5 -55.54 -20.87 -44.77
N ASN A 6 -54.95 -20.17 -43.78
CA ASN A 6 -53.73 -19.32 -43.75
C ASN A 6 -53.57 -18.04 -44.61
N ILE A 7 -53.03 -16.97 -43.96
CA ILE A 7 -51.78 -16.19 -44.25
C ILE A 7 -51.97 -14.68 -43.91
N PHE A 8 -51.10 -14.12 -43.04
CA PHE A 8 -50.31 -12.85 -43.14
C PHE A 8 -49.89 -12.39 -41.71
N VAL A 9 -48.73 -12.77 -41.19
CA VAL A 9 -47.36 -12.19 -41.36
C VAL A 9 -47.14 -10.88 -40.60
N CYS A 10 -46.29 -10.99 -39.58
CA CYS A 10 -45.70 -9.96 -38.74
C CYS A 10 -44.77 -9.02 -39.54
N ILE A 11 -44.94 -7.70 -39.38
CA ILE A 11 -43.90 -6.70 -39.58
C ILE A 11 -44.01 -5.67 -38.44
N LEU A 12 -43.20 -5.84 -37.41
CA LEU A 12 -42.85 -4.77 -36.47
C LEU A 12 -41.34 -4.88 -36.22
N SER A 13 -40.58 -4.48 -37.24
CA SER A 13 -39.13 -4.45 -37.21
C SER A 13 -38.62 -3.06 -37.54
N ALA A 14 -37.63 -2.65 -36.75
CA ALA A 14 -36.70 -1.54 -36.97
C ALA A 14 -37.21 -0.13 -36.66
N TYR A 15 -37.32 0.22 -35.38
CA TYR A 15 -36.83 1.51 -34.84
C TYR A 15 -36.55 1.37 -33.33
N LEU A 16 -35.73 0.39 -32.93
CA LEU A 16 -34.96 0.54 -31.70
C LEU A 16 -33.74 1.37 -32.06
N ILE A 17 -33.83 2.67 -31.81
CA ILE A 17 -32.65 3.54 -31.70
C ILE A 17 -31.78 2.88 -30.64
N GLY A 18 -30.66 2.30 -31.07
CA GLY A 18 -29.61 1.89 -30.15
C GLY A 18 -29.18 3.14 -29.39
N LEU A 19 -29.64 3.28 -28.15
CA LEU A 19 -28.94 4.13 -27.21
C LEU A 19 -27.49 3.67 -27.23
N PRO A 20 -26.50 4.55 -27.47
CA PRO A 20 -25.12 4.15 -27.36
C PRO A 20 -24.97 3.56 -25.95
N VAL A 21 -24.56 2.30 -25.88
CA VAL A 21 -24.00 1.74 -24.65
C VAL A 21 -23.01 2.79 -24.17
N PHE A 22 -23.29 3.45 -23.03
CA PHE A 22 -22.50 4.58 -22.55
C PHE A 22 -21.04 4.13 -22.42
N GLY A 23 -20.25 4.41 -23.45
CA GLY A 23 -18.82 4.15 -23.45
C GLY A 23 -18.20 5.10 -22.45
N GLN A 24 -17.53 4.54 -21.44
CA GLN A 24 -16.69 5.31 -20.54
C GLN A 24 -15.63 6.04 -21.36
N ASN A 25 -15.66 7.38 -21.39
CA ASN A 25 -14.57 8.12 -22.02
C ASN A 25 -13.34 8.06 -21.12
N ARG A 26 -12.16 8.08 -21.73
CA ARG A 26 -10.88 8.09 -21.02
C ARG A 26 -10.11 9.36 -21.38
N TYR A 27 -9.57 10.03 -20.38
CA TYR A 27 -8.80 11.27 -20.53
C TYR A 27 -7.42 11.09 -19.91
N ALA A 28 -6.39 11.68 -20.51
CA ALA A 28 -5.05 11.61 -19.96
C ALA A 28 -4.31 12.95 -19.94
N LEU A 29 -3.47 13.13 -18.93
CA LEU A 29 -2.51 14.23 -18.83
C LEU A 29 -1.13 13.68 -18.48
N PHE A 30 -0.17 13.91 -19.36
CA PHE A 30 1.23 13.53 -19.15
C PHE A 30 2.08 14.77 -18.88
N ILE A 31 2.86 14.72 -17.81
CA ILE A 31 3.68 15.83 -17.33
C ILE A 31 5.11 15.32 -17.15
N GLY A 32 6.09 15.95 -17.79
CA GLY A 32 7.48 15.53 -17.69
C GLY A 32 8.45 16.68 -17.87
N THR A 33 9.41 16.85 -16.96
CA THR A 33 10.40 17.94 -17.10
C THR A 33 11.79 17.52 -16.68
N ASN A 34 12.76 17.83 -17.54
CA ASN A 34 14.18 17.57 -17.29
C ASN A 34 14.88 18.75 -16.59
N TYR A 35 14.16 19.86 -16.37
CA TYR A 35 14.69 21.09 -15.77
C TYR A 35 15.82 21.76 -16.58
N LYS A 36 16.04 21.39 -17.84
CA LYS A 36 17.15 21.93 -18.64
C LYS A 36 17.05 23.44 -18.82
N GLY A 37 18.08 24.16 -18.39
CA GLY A 37 18.14 25.63 -18.48
C GLY A 37 17.21 26.38 -17.53
N ASN A 38 16.68 25.74 -16.49
CA ASN A 38 15.83 26.40 -15.50
C ASN A 38 16.55 27.52 -14.76
N THR A 39 15.79 28.53 -14.31
CA THR A 39 16.34 29.68 -13.57
C THR A 39 16.35 29.47 -12.05
N ALA A 40 15.55 28.52 -11.56
CA ALA A 40 15.39 28.17 -10.15
C ALA A 40 16.53 27.32 -9.55
N LYS A 41 17.55 26.98 -10.35
CA LYS A 41 18.70 26.13 -9.98
C LYS A 41 18.30 24.74 -9.48
N ILE A 42 17.21 24.21 -10.03
CA ILE A 42 16.79 22.83 -9.81
C ILE A 42 17.79 21.91 -10.54
N PRO A 43 18.23 20.79 -9.92
CA PRO A 43 19.08 19.83 -10.60
C PRO A 43 18.45 19.31 -11.90
N GLU A 44 19.24 19.20 -12.96
CA GLU A 44 18.77 18.68 -14.23
C GLU A 44 18.70 17.15 -14.24
N LEU A 45 17.65 16.63 -14.87
CA LEU A 45 17.46 15.22 -15.23
C LEU A 45 17.54 15.07 -16.75
N ASN A 46 17.51 13.85 -17.27
CA ASN A 46 17.66 13.61 -18.70
C ASN A 46 16.43 12.96 -19.35
N LEU A 47 15.65 12.18 -18.62
CA LEU A 47 14.71 11.23 -19.22
C LEU A 47 13.25 11.46 -18.87
N CYS A 48 12.91 12.46 -18.05
CA CYS A 48 11.53 12.73 -17.62
C CYS A 48 10.61 13.14 -18.79
N GLU A 49 11.12 13.92 -19.74
CA GLU A 49 10.37 14.25 -20.96
C GLU A 49 10.22 13.03 -21.90
N ALA A 50 11.22 12.16 -21.95
CA ALA A 50 11.17 10.93 -22.74
C ALA A 50 10.17 9.95 -22.14
N ASP A 51 10.12 9.84 -20.82
CA ASP A 51 9.18 9.03 -20.05
C ASP A 51 7.72 9.42 -20.30
N ALA A 52 7.42 10.73 -20.21
CA ALA A 52 6.08 11.24 -20.48
C ALA A 52 5.62 10.93 -21.91
N ASN A 53 6.50 11.08 -22.90
CA ASN A 53 6.21 10.72 -24.29
C ASN A 53 6.05 9.21 -24.48
N PHE A 54 6.92 8.40 -23.88
CA PHE A 54 6.86 6.94 -23.97
C PHE A 54 5.54 6.38 -23.42
N LEU A 55 5.11 6.80 -22.23
CA LEU A 55 3.83 6.34 -21.68
C LEU A 55 2.64 6.87 -22.48
N LYS A 56 2.70 8.12 -22.96
CA LYS A 56 1.69 8.67 -23.85
C LYS A 56 1.52 7.82 -25.10
N GLU A 57 2.62 7.42 -25.75
CA GLU A 57 2.58 6.55 -26.93
C GLU A 57 2.00 5.17 -26.61
N LYS A 58 2.42 4.55 -25.50
CA LYS A 58 1.92 3.24 -25.05
C LYS A 58 0.41 3.27 -24.78
N ILE A 59 -0.05 4.29 -24.06
CA ILE A 59 -1.47 4.50 -23.76
C ILE A 59 -2.26 4.84 -25.03
N GLN A 60 -1.78 5.75 -25.87
CA GLN A 60 -2.51 6.17 -27.07
C GLN A 60 -2.72 5.00 -28.05
N LYS A 61 -1.75 4.09 -28.15
CA LYS A 61 -1.80 2.94 -29.06
C LYS A 61 -2.89 1.92 -28.71
N LYS A 62 -3.21 1.74 -27.42
CA LYS A 62 -4.11 0.66 -26.95
C LYS A 62 -5.23 1.11 -26.02
N GLY A 63 -5.24 2.37 -25.60
CA GLY A 63 -6.09 2.90 -24.55
C GLY A 63 -7.39 3.55 -25.01
N ASN A 64 -7.53 3.87 -26.30
CA ASN A 64 -8.71 4.56 -26.85
C ASN A 64 -9.11 5.80 -26.03
N PHE A 65 -8.14 6.62 -25.65
CA PHE A 65 -8.37 7.85 -24.91
C PHE A 65 -9.00 8.89 -25.82
N LYS A 66 -10.09 9.49 -25.34
CA LYS A 66 -10.83 10.54 -26.05
C LYS A 66 -9.99 11.81 -26.20
N ASP A 67 -9.24 12.14 -25.16
CA ASP A 67 -8.33 13.30 -25.16
C ASP A 67 -7.06 12.99 -24.36
N ILE A 68 -5.94 13.50 -24.87
CA ILE A 68 -4.61 13.34 -24.28
C ILE A 68 -3.90 14.69 -24.32
N LYS A 69 -3.60 15.23 -23.14
CA LYS A 69 -2.81 16.45 -22.98
C LYS A 69 -1.40 16.13 -22.51
N VAL A 70 -0.42 16.93 -22.93
CA VAL A 70 0.98 16.77 -22.56
C VAL A 70 1.59 18.12 -22.16
N LEU A 71 2.31 18.17 -21.05
CA LEU A 71 3.13 19.30 -20.60
C LEU A 71 4.58 18.83 -20.44
N LEU A 72 5.50 19.40 -21.22
CA LEU A 72 6.92 19.02 -21.23
C LEU A 72 7.84 20.20 -20.93
N GLY A 73 8.98 19.91 -20.31
CA GLY A 73 10.07 20.87 -20.11
C GLY A 73 9.59 22.15 -19.41
N SER A 74 9.80 23.30 -20.06
CA SER A 74 9.41 24.62 -19.54
C SER A 74 7.90 24.86 -19.43
N MET A 75 7.07 24.02 -20.06
CA MET A 75 5.61 24.10 -19.91
C MET A 75 5.12 23.55 -18.57
N VAL A 76 5.95 22.80 -17.84
CA VAL A 76 5.60 22.23 -16.53
C VAL A 76 5.69 23.30 -15.44
N THR A 77 4.77 24.25 -15.48
CA THR A 77 4.61 25.28 -14.45
C THR A 77 3.39 24.99 -13.59
N ARG A 78 3.37 25.50 -12.35
CA ARG A 78 2.23 25.36 -11.44
C ARG A 78 0.91 25.73 -12.12
N ASP A 79 0.87 26.89 -12.78
CA ASP A 79 -0.35 27.40 -13.40
C ASP A 79 -0.77 26.58 -14.62
N ASN A 80 0.17 26.09 -15.43
CA ASN A 80 -0.15 25.21 -16.56
C ASN A 80 -0.70 23.86 -16.11
N VAL A 81 -0.13 23.28 -15.04
CA VAL A 81 -0.63 22.04 -14.45
C VAL A 81 -2.03 22.24 -13.87
N LYS A 82 -2.23 23.30 -13.05
CA LYS A 82 -3.55 23.68 -12.53
C LYS A 82 -4.56 23.83 -13.67
N ASN A 83 -4.22 24.63 -14.68
CA ASN A 83 -5.11 24.87 -15.82
C ASN A 83 -5.40 23.58 -16.58
N ALA A 84 -4.44 22.68 -16.76
CA ALA A 84 -4.68 21.39 -17.39
C ALA A 84 -5.68 20.53 -16.62
N ILE A 85 -5.51 20.40 -15.31
CA ILE A 85 -6.41 19.64 -14.44
C ILE A 85 -7.80 20.28 -14.39
N THR A 86 -7.90 21.61 -14.26
CA THR A 86 -9.18 22.33 -14.29
C THR A 86 -9.92 22.15 -15.62
N GLN A 87 -9.21 22.10 -16.75
CA GLN A 87 -9.86 21.84 -18.04
C GLN A 87 -10.38 20.40 -18.15
N LEU A 88 -9.64 19.42 -17.60
CA LEU A 88 -10.16 18.04 -17.47
C LEU A 88 -11.43 18.01 -16.61
N GLY A 89 -11.43 18.68 -15.45
CA GLY A 89 -12.59 18.73 -14.55
C GLY A 89 -13.87 19.30 -15.18
N LYS A 90 -13.75 20.13 -16.22
CA LYS A 90 -14.91 20.68 -16.97
C LYS A 90 -15.54 19.68 -17.93
N VAL A 91 -14.79 18.69 -18.42
CA VAL A 91 -15.23 17.79 -19.50
C VAL A 91 -15.42 16.34 -19.04
N VAL A 92 -14.74 15.93 -17.97
CA VAL A 92 -14.80 14.57 -17.40
C VAL A 92 -16.13 14.36 -16.66
N GLY A 93 -16.91 13.39 -17.11
CA GLY A 93 -18.09 12.90 -16.40
C GLY A 93 -17.73 11.99 -15.21
N LYS A 94 -18.68 11.75 -14.30
CA LYS A 94 -18.45 10.91 -13.11
C LYS A 94 -18.04 9.46 -13.42
N GLU A 95 -18.50 8.94 -14.56
CA GLU A 95 -18.22 7.57 -14.98
C GLU A 95 -16.96 7.41 -15.82
N ASP A 96 -16.43 8.51 -16.38
CA ASP A 96 -15.23 8.55 -17.22
C ASP A 96 -13.99 8.18 -16.41
N SER A 97 -12.89 7.73 -17.04
CA SER A 97 -11.61 7.52 -16.35
C SER A 97 -10.60 8.60 -16.68
N VAL A 98 -9.73 8.90 -15.72
CA VAL A 98 -8.66 9.89 -15.88
C VAL A 98 -7.32 9.27 -15.48
N PHE A 99 -6.35 9.36 -16.38
CA PHE A 99 -4.97 8.95 -16.14
C PHE A 99 -4.06 10.18 -16.10
N LEU A 100 -3.47 10.45 -14.95
CA LEU A 100 -2.51 11.54 -14.77
C LEU A 100 -1.13 10.93 -14.58
N TYR A 101 -0.11 11.45 -15.26
CA TYR A 101 1.26 11.00 -15.11
C TYR A 101 2.20 12.18 -14.88
N PHE A 102 3.08 12.04 -13.90
CA PHE A 102 4.14 13.01 -13.60
C PHE A 102 5.50 12.32 -13.58
N SER A 103 6.49 12.94 -14.25
CA SER A 103 7.88 12.53 -14.29
C SER A 103 8.77 13.72 -13.96
N GLY A 104 9.54 13.64 -12.87
CA GLY A 104 10.39 14.74 -12.42
C GLY A 104 10.92 14.55 -11.01
N HIS A 105 11.31 15.65 -10.38
CA HIS A 105 11.69 15.69 -8.97
C HIS A 105 10.47 15.84 -8.05
N GLY A 106 10.54 15.13 -6.93
CA GLY A 106 9.79 15.45 -5.74
C GLY A 106 10.70 16.11 -4.70
N MET A 107 10.07 16.81 -3.75
CA MET A 107 10.71 17.38 -2.58
C MET A 107 9.72 17.33 -1.43
N TYR A 108 10.22 17.36 -0.22
CA TYR A 108 9.41 17.81 0.90
C TYR A 108 10.14 18.89 1.68
N MET A 109 9.37 19.73 2.33
CA MET A 109 9.88 20.80 3.17
C MET A 109 9.13 20.78 4.50
N LYS A 110 9.78 21.31 5.54
CA LYS A 110 9.08 21.57 6.80
C LYS A 110 8.00 22.61 6.59
N ASP A 111 6.84 22.34 7.15
CA ASP A 111 5.69 23.22 7.15
C ASP A 111 4.91 23.00 8.45
N ALA A 112 4.99 23.96 9.37
CA ALA A 112 4.30 23.89 10.65
C ALA A 112 2.76 23.88 10.50
N LYS A 113 2.23 24.22 9.32
CA LYS A 113 0.80 24.14 9.02
C LYS A 113 0.38 22.76 8.51
N ALA A 114 1.31 21.93 8.06
CA ALA A 114 1.02 20.57 7.64
C ALA A 114 0.75 19.68 8.87
N LYS A 115 -0.16 18.70 8.73
CA LYS A 115 -0.64 17.87 9.85
C LYS A 115 0.49 17.13 10.58
N ASN A 116 1.50 16.72 9.85
CA ASN A 116 2.70 16.01 10.33
C ASN A 116 3.96 16.91 10.33
N GLY A 117 3.79 18.23 10.20
CA GLY A 117 4.90 19.19 10.13
C GLY A 117 5.67 19.20 8.81
N MET A 118 5.24 18.42 7.81
CA MET A 118 5.94 18.24 6.54
C MET A 118 4.99 18.40 5.35
N ARG A 119 5.47 19.12 4.33
CA ARG A 119 4.75 19.36 3.08
C ARG A 119 5.49 18.73 1.91
N ASN A 120 4.81 17.91 1.12
CA ASN A 120 5.38 17.36 -0.11
C ASN A 120 5.12 18.29 -1.28
N TYR A 121 6.03 18.29 -2.26
CA TYR A 121 5.97 19.12 -3.45
C TYR A 121 6.35 18.34 -4.70
N LEU A 122 5.55 18.50 -5.75
CA LEU A 122 5.96 18.25 -7.13
C LEU A 122 6.75 19.44 -7.64
N ILE A 123 7.97 19.20 -8.12
CA ILE A 123 8.86 20.25 -8.59
C ILE A 123 8.54 20.60 -10.04
N CYS A 124 7.97 21.79 -10.24
CA CYS A 124 7.80 22.42 -11.54
C CYS A 124 9.14 22.85 -12.17
N TYR A 125 9.14 23.11 -13.48
CA TYR A 125 10.33 23.55 -14.24
C TYR A 125 11.04 24.74 -13.61
N ASP A 126 10.26 25.72 -13.14
CA ASP A 126 10.71 26.84 -12.32
C ASP A 126 9.74 27.00 -11.13
N ARG A 127 10.02 27.96 -10.26
CA ARG A 127 9.14 28.30 -9.13
C ARG A 127 7.93 29.12 -9.61
N PRO A 128 6.77 29.02 -8.93
CA PRO A 128 6.49 28.18 -7.75
C PRO A 128 6.27 26.70 -8.10
N HIS A 129 6.49 25.83 -7.10
CA HIS A 129 6.22 24.39 -7.16
C HIS A 129 4.76 24.10 -6.74
N ILE A 130 4.31 22.85 -6.85
CA ILE A 130 2.96 22.42 -6.48
C ILE A 130 3.06 21.60 -5.20
N SER A 131 2.43 22.04 -4.12
CA SER A 131 2.34 21.24 -2.89
C SER A 131 1.32 20.10 -3.01
N ASP A 132 1.41 19.08 -2.15
CA ASP A 132 0.41 18.01 -2.04
C ASP A 132 -1.01 18.55 -1.77
N GLU A 133 -1.15 19.58 -0.94
CA GLU A 133 -2.42 20.25 -0.67
C GLU A 133 -2.96 20.96 -1.91
N GLU A 134 -2.14 21.73 -2.63
CA GLU A 134 -2.57 22.36 -3.89
C GLU A 134 -2.91 21.32 -4.95
N LEU A 135 -2.13 20.25 -5.07
CA LEU A 135 -2.42 19.18 -6.00
C LEU A 135 -3.76 18.52 -5.65
N ASN A 136 -4.01 18.27 -4.37
CA ASN A 136 -5.30 17.77 -3.90
C ASN A 136 -6.43 18.71 -4.25
N GLU A 137 -6.28 20.02 -4.00
CA GLU A 137 -7.25 21.04 -4.42
C GLU A 137 -7.53 20.97 -5.92
N PHE A 138 -6.49 20.86 -6.77
CA PHE A 138 -6.67 20.77 -8.22
C PHE A 138 -7.42 19.50 -8.61
N LEU A 139 -7.10 18.37 -7.99
CA LEU A 139 -7.73 17.07 -8.27
C LEU A 139 -9.21 17.02 -7.88
N THR A 140 -9.66 17.86 -6.94
CA THR A 140 -11.09 17.94 -6.55
C THR A 140 -12.00 18.37 -7.71
N GLU A 141 -11.45 19.08 -8.70
CA GLU A 141 -12.16 19.49 -9.91
C GLU A 141 -12.54 18.29 -10.79
N ILE A 142 -11.82 17.17 -10.67
CA ILE A 142 -12.11 15.92 -11.37
C ILE A 142 -13.10 15.10 -10.52
N LYS A 143 -14.37 15.16 -10.90
CA LYS A 143 -15.48 14.49 -10.20
C LYS A 143 -15.48 12.97 -10.33
N SER A 144 -14.72 12.42 -11.28
CA SER A 144 -14.64 10.97 -11.46
C SER A 144 -13.76 10.33 -10.38
N GLN A 145 -14.29 9.30 -9.72
CA GLN A 145 -13.52 8.48 -8.78
C GLN A 145 -12.56 7.52 -9.50
N LYS A 146 -12.74 7.29 -10.80
CA LYS A 146 -11.85 6.46 -11.63
C LYS A 146 -10.65 7.28 -12.13
N THR A 147 -10.01 8.00 -11.22
CA THR A 147 -8.82 8.82 -11.51
C THR A 147 -7.60 8.20 -10.84
N VAL A 148 -6.55 7.97 -11.63
CA VAL A 148 -5.26 7.49 -11.14
C VAL A 148 -4.16 8.49 -11.48
N LEU A 149 -3.36 8.82 -10.47
CA LEU A 149 -2.15 9.63 -10.60
C LEU A 149 -0.92 8.72 -10.47
N VAL A 150 -0.14 8.60 -11.53
CA VAL A 150 1.12 7.86 -11.57
C VAL A 150 2.28 8.86 -11.46
N MET A 151 3.12 8.70 -10.45
CA MET A 151 4.24 9.59 -10.15
C MET A 151 5.56 8.83 -10.24
N ASP A 152 6.40 9.20 -11.21
CA ASP A 152 7.81 8.79 -11.27
C ASP A 152 8.70 9.92 -10.72
N CYS A 153 8.70 10.06 -9.39
CA CYS A 153 9.46 11.06 -8.65
C CYS A 153 9.72 10.60 -7.20
N CYS A 154 10.80 11.09 -6.56
CA CYS A 154 11.09 10.76 -5.16
C CYS A 154 10.67 11.86 -4.19
N TYR A 155 10.05 11.45 -3.08
CA TYR A 155 9.86 12.29 -1.90
C TYR A 155 10.75 11.85 -0.73
N SER A 156 11.81 11.09 -0.97
CA SER A 156 12.70 10.54 0.07
C SER A 156 13.86 11.47 0.46
N GLY A 157 13.95 12.68 -0.10
CA GLY A 157 15.04 13.62 0.20
C GLY A 157 16.43 13.14 -0.27
N GLY A 158 16.48 12.31 -1.32
CA GLY A 158 17.71 11.75 -1.86
C GLY A 158 18.41 12.68 -2.86
N ILE A 159 19.12 13.71 -2.37
CA ILE A 159 20.16 14.39 -3.17
C ILE A 159 21.59 14.02 -2.76
N ALA A 160 21.83 13.52 -1.54
CA ALA A 160 23.21 13.34 -1.12
C ALA A 160 23.87 12.10 -1.74
N LYS A 161 24.58 12.33 -2.85
CA LYS A 161 25.73 11.57 -3.36
C LYS A 161 25.52 10.35 -4.29
N LYS A 162 24.43 10.25 -5.06
CA LYS A 162 24.32 9.26 -6.17
C LYS A 162 24.13 9.86 -7.59
N GLY A 163 24.57 11.10 -7.80
CA GLY A 163 24.75 11.66 -9.15
C GLY A 163 23.44 12.06 -9.88
N LYS A 164 23.59 12.50 -11.14
CA LYS A 164 22.56 13.17 -11.96
C LYS A 164 21.31 12.33 -12.31
N ASN A 165 21.23 11.08 -11.84
CA ASN A 165 20.22 10.12 -12.28
C ASN A 165 19.16 9.79 -11.21
N THR A 166 19.25 10.40 -10.02
CA THR A 166 18.28 10.18 -8.92
C THR A 166 17.22 11.28 -8.91
N ARG A 167 15.95 10.92 -8.72
CA ARG A 167 14.81 11.84 -8.83
C ARG A 167 14.42 12.56 -7.53
N GLY A 168 15.34 13.30 -6.91
CA GLY A 168 15.04 14.18 -5.77
C GLY A 168 15.61 15.60 -5.92
N ALA A 169 14.91 16.62 -5.41
CA ALA A 169 15.33 18.03 -5.52
C ALA A 169 15.97 18.63 -4.25
N ALA A 170 15.97 17.93 -3.11
CA ALA A 170 16.63 18.37 -1.89
C ALA A 170 17.05 17.21 -0.99
N GLU A 171 18.00 17.46 -0.08
CA GLU A 171 18.26 16.61 1.08
C GLU A 171 17.17 16.76 2.14
N ILE A 172 17.11 15.79 3.06
CA ILE A 172 16.22 15.85 4.22
C ILE A 172 16.61 17.04 5.11
N PRO A 173 15.71 18.00 5.38
CA PRO A 173 16.02 19.16 6.19
C PRO A 173 16.19 18.79 7.67
N ILE A 174 17.42 18.87 8.18
CA ILE A 174 17.73 18.75 9.62
C ILE A 174 17.98 20.15 10.17
N ALA A 175 17.28 20.55 11.24
CA ALA A 175 17.43 21.90 11.78
C ALA A 175 18.86 22.16 12.29
N GLN A 176 19.32 23.41 12.13
CA GLN A 176 20.68 23.81 12.47
C GLN A 176 20.98 23.51 13.95
N GLY A 177 22.13 22.87 14.19
CA GLY A 177 22.56 22.47 15.53
C GLY A 177 21.98 21.14 16.02
N ASN A 178 21.15 20.46 15.24
CA ASN A 178 20.70 19.10 15.52
C ASN A 178 21.60 18.06 14.82
N ASP A 179 21.81 16.94 15.49
CA ASP A 179 22.61 15.81 15.03
C ASP A 179 21.82 14.82 14.18
N GLY A 180 20.50 15.00 14.10
CA GLY A 180 19.59 14.20 13.28
C GLY A 180 18.13 14.62 13.46
N VAL A 181 17.25 13.92 12.75
CA VAL A 181 15.79 14.08 12.83
C VAL A 181 15.13 12.72 13.01
N VAL A 182 14.10 12.67 13.85
CA VAL A 182 13.18 11.53 13.97
C VAL A 182 11.85 11.97 13.37
N ARG A 183 11.32 11.18 12.43
CA ARG A 183 10.11 11.50 11.68
C ARG A 183 9.19 10.29 11.67
N GLN A 184 7.96 10.46 12.16
CA GLN A 184 6.89 9.53 11.81
C GLN A 184 6.50 9.74 10.36
N ASN A 185 6.44 8.66 9.57
CA ASN A 185 6.02 8.74 8.17
C ASN A 185 4.59 9.28 8.12
N ALA A 186 4.33 10.18 7.17
CA ALA A 186 3.01 10.79 7.02
C ALA A 186 1.97 9.66 6.91
N GLU A 187 0.85 9.78 7.62
CA GLU A 187 -0.33 9.03 7.19
C GLU A 187 -0.60 9.40 5.74
N ASP A 188 -0.85 8.39 4.91
CA ASP A 188 -1.08 8.51 3.47
C ASP A 188 -1.96 9.73 3.20
N TYR A 189 -1.43 10.71 2.47
CA TYR A 189 -2.24 11.80 1.95
C TYR A 189 -3.15 11.20 0.88
N PHE A 190 -4.32 10.72 1.30
CA PHE A 190 -5.35 10.26 0.38
C PHE A 190 -5.89 11.49 -0.36
N PHE A 191 -5.55 11.60 -1.64
CA PHE A 191 -6.11 12.60 -2.53
C PHE A 191 -7.58 12.28 -2.81
N GLN A 192 -8.51 12.71 -1.95
CA GLN A 192 -9.99 12.59 -2.12
C GLN A 192 -10.45 11.41 -2.99
N ASP A 193 -10.26 10.19 -2.49
CA ASP A 193 -10.67 8.92 -3.12
C ASP A 193 -10.01 8.60 -4.47
N LYS A 194 -8.89 9.25 -4.82
CA LYS A 194 -8.14 8.96 -6.05
C LYS A 194 -7.04 7.96 -5.79
N ALA A 195 -6.74 7.16 -6.81
CA ALA A 195 -5.61 6.26 -6.79
C ALA A 195 -4.31 7.02 -7.03
N VAL A 196 -3.27 6.67 -6.29
CA VAL A 196 -1.91 7.12 -6.53
C VAL A 196 -1.00 5.91 -6.70
N ILE A 197 -0.19 5.93 -7.75
CA ILE A 197 0.88 4.95 -7.96
C ILE A 197 2.21 5.71 -7.94
N SER A 198 3.08 5.37 -7.00
CA SER A 198 4.40 5.97 -6.83
C SER A 198 5.50 5.01 -7.30
N SER A 199 6.55 5.55 -7.91
CA SER A 199 7.67 4.77 -8.45
C SER A 199 8.61 4.14 -7.41
N SER A 200 8.55 4.58 -6.16
CA SER A 200 9.34 4.06 -5.04
C SER A 200 8.59 4.18 -3.72
N ASP A 201 9.11 3.50 -2.70
CA ASP A 201 8.68 3.65 -1.31
C ASP A 201 9.08 5.02 -0.74
N ASP A 202 8.50 5.39 0.40
CA ASP A 202 8.75 6.67 1.08
C ASP A 202 10.20 6.85 1.56
N ASP A 203 10.88 5.73 1.81
CA ASP A 203 12.28 5.64 2.21
C ASP A 203 13.25 5.28 1.06
N GLN A 204 12.75 5.15 -0.16
CA GLN A 204 13.53 4.74 -1.33
C GLN A 204 13.61 5.85 -2.37
N THR A 205 14.64 5.80 -3.20
CA THR A 205 14.79 6.70 -4.34
C THR A 205 14.45 6.00 -5.66
N SER A 206 14.04 6.80 -6.64
CA SER A 206 13.69 6.44 -8.00
C SER A 206 14.81 6.91 -8.94
N ILE A 207 15.19 6.05 -9.88
CA ILE A 207 16.34 6.29 -10.76
C ILE A 207 15.97 6.28 -12.25
N GLU A 208 16.73 7.03 -13.05
CA GLU A 208 16.73 6.97 -14.52
C GLU A 208 17.97 6.25 -15.06
N VAL A 209 17.78 5.45 -16.12
CA VAL A 209 18.86 4.67 -16.74
C VAL A 209 18.90 4.93 -18.25
N GLY A 210 20.03 5.43 -18.74
CA GLY A 210 20.27 5.67 -20.17
C GLY A 210 20.50 4.39 -20.99
N GLY A 211 20.84 4.54 -22.28
CA GLY A 211 21.18 3.40 -23.14
C GLY A 211 19.94 2.67 -23.66
N THR A 212 19.87 1.34 -23.50
CA THR A 212 18.76 0.53 -24.03
C THR A 212 17.44 0.77 -23.27
N ILE A 213 17.50 1.14 -21.99
CA ILE A 213 16.31 1.48 -21.20
C ILE A 213 15.87 2.90 -21.54
N ASN A 214 16.80 3.87 -21.48
CA ASN A 214 16.60 5.29 -21.76
C ASN A 214 15.37 5.94 -21.09
N HIS A 215 15.03 5.49 -19.88
CA HIS A 215 13.82 5.87 -19.16
C HIS A 215 14.03 5.80 -17.63
N GLY A 216 13.11 6.38 -16.85
CA GLY A 216 12.90 5.99 -15.46
C GLY A 216 12.59 4.49 -15.38
N ILE A 217 13.24 3.74 -14.48
CA ILE A 217 13.10 2.27 -14.49
C ILE A 217 11.65 1.84 -14.21
N PHE A 218 10.95 2.57 -13.36
CA PHE A 218 9.53 2.34 -13.10
C PHE A 218 8.69 2.66 -14.34
N THR A 219 8.86 3.84 -14.93
CA THR A 219 8.15 4.23 -16.15
C THR A 219 8.33 3.22 -17.29
N TYR A 220 9.56 2.75 -17.53
CA TYR A 220 9.84 1.74 -18.54
C TYR A 220 9.02 0.46 -18.30
N ASN A 221 9.03 -0.05 -17.07
CA ASN A 221 8.30 -1.27 -16.71
C ASN A 221 6.79 -1.07 -16.73
N PHE A 222 6.29 0.08 -16.26
CA PHE A 222 4.87 0.42 -16.31
C PHE A 222 4.35 0.51 -17.75
N GLY A 223 5.08 1.19 -18.64
CA GLY A 223 4.71 1.28 -20.05
C GLY A 223 4.71 -0.08 -20.77
N ASN A 224 5.62 -0.97 -20.39
CA ASN A 224 5.63 -2.35 -20.89
C ASN A 224 4.48 -3.19 -20.31
N ALA A 225 4.09 -2.95 -19.06
CA ALA A 225 2.96 -3.61 -18.41
C ALA A 225 1.63 -3.28 -19.12
N LEU A 226 1.45 -2.06 -19.63
CA LEU A 226 0.27 -1.67 -20.43
C LEU A 226 0.02 -2.55 -21.67
N GLU A 227 1.02 -3.30 -22.13
CA GLU A 227 0.92 -4.21 -23.27
C GLU A 227 0.82 -5.68 -22.87
N LYS A 228 1.21 -6.05 -21.64
CA LYS A 228 1.46 -7.44 -21.22
C LYS A 228 0.70 -7.87 -19.96
N ALA A 229 0.13 -6.92 -19.22
CA ALA A 229 -0.46 -7.16 -17.91
C ALA A 229 -1.95 -7.53 -17.94
N ASP A 230 -2.47 -8.03 -19.07
CA ASP A 230 -3.81 -8.66 -19.11
C ASP A 230 -3.72 -10.02 -18.40
N LEU A 231 -3.81 -10.00 -17.06
CA LEU A 231 -3.52 -11.16 -16.21
C LEU A 231 -4.67 -12.17 -16.25
N ASN A 232 -5.91 -11.67 -16.33
CA ASN A 232 -7.12 -12.46 -16.36
C ASN A 232 -7.59 -12.83 -17.79
N LYS A 233 -6.92 -12.30 -18.84
CA LYS A 233 -7.20 -12.53 -20.28
C LYS A 233 -8.54 -11.98 -20.75
N ASP A 234 -9.06 -10.95 -20.11
CA ASP A 234 -10.31 -10.31 -20.49
C ASP A 234 -10.15 -9.28 -21.64
N SER A 235 -8.93 -9.14 -22.18
CA SER A 235 -8.57 -8.21 -23.25
C SER A 235 -8.53 -6.73 -22.84
N VAL A 236 -8.51 -6.44 -21.53
CA VAL A 236 -8.19 -5.13 -20.98
C VAL A 236 -6.97 -5.18 -20.07
N VAL A 237 -6.42 -4.02 -19.76
CA VAL A 237 -5.41 -3.86 -18.70
C VAL A 237 -5.88 -2.77 -17.77
N THR A 238 -6.02 -3.10 -16.49
CA THR A 238 -6.36 -2.16 -15.41
C THR A 238 -5.13 -1.50 -14.80
N ALA A 239 -5.34 -0.45 -14.01
CA ALA A 239 -4.27 0.23 -13.28
C ALA A 239 -3.57 -0.69 -12.28
N LEU A 240 -4.29 -1.55 -11.57
CA LEU A 240 -3.71 -2.50 -10.62
C LEU A 240 -2.91 -3.59 -11.33
N GLU A 241 -3.42 -4.16 -12.42
CA GLU A 241 -2.66 -5.13 -13.21
C GLU A 241 -1.35 -4.54 -13.74
N ALA A 242 -1.43 -3.35 -14.35
CA ALA A 242 -0.24 -2.64 -14.83
C ALA A 242 0.74 -2.35 -13.68
N PHE A 243 0.23 -1.92 -12.52
CA PHE A 243 1.03 -1.66 -11.33
C PHE A 243 1.75 -2.91 -10.83
N PHE A 244 1.05 -4.03 -10.59
CA PHE A 244 1.66 -5.20 -9.98
C PHE A 244 2.72 -5.85 -10.89
N VAL A 245 2.45 -5.91 -12.20
CA VAL A 245 3.46 -6.37 -13.18
C VAL A 245 4.65 -5.41 -13.20
N ALA A 246 4.41 -4.09 -13.23
CA ALA A 246 5.48 -3.10 -13.22
C ALA A 246 6.31 -3.12 -11.92
N LYS A 247 5.67 -3.33 -10.76
CA LYS A 247 6.30 -3.41 -9.45
C LYS A 247 7.31 -4.55 -9.42
N GLU A 248 6.89 -5.74 -9.82
CA GLU A 248 7.76 -6.93 -9.83
C GLU A 248 8.98 -6.74 -10.74
N GLU A 249 8.76 -6.23 -11.95
CA GLU A 249 9.86 -5.97 -12.90
C GLU A 249 10.77 -4.82 -12.45
N THR A 250 10.21 -3.80 -11.78
CA THR A 250 10.99 -2.69 -11.21
C THR A 250 11.89 -3.16 -10.07
N VAL A 251 11.38 -3.98 -9.15
CA VAL A 251 12.19 -4.54 -8.05
C VAL A 251 13.32 -5.41 -8.59
N LYS A 252 13.05 -6.26 -9.60
CA LYS A 252 14.08 -7.06 -10.27
C LYS A 252 15.14 -6.18 -10.94
N MET A 253 14.71 -5.18 -11.70
CA MET A 253 15.60 -4.28 -12.44
C MET A 253 16.44 -3.41 -11.50
N ALA A 254 15.86 -2.84 -10.43
CA ALA A 254 16.57 -2.03 -9.46
C ALA A 254 17.74 -2.79 -8.81
N ARG A 255 17.52 -4.08 -8.47
CA ARG A 255 18.58 -4.96 -7.93
C ARG A 255 19.75 -5.15 -8.91
N GLN A 256 19.49 -5.19 -10.21
CA GLN A 256 20.55 -5.28 -11.23
C GLN A 256 21.43 -4.02 -11.26
N PHE A 257 20.89 -2.88 -10.83
CA PHE A 257 21.60 -1.62 -10.68
C PHE A 257 22.09 -1.36 -9.24
N ASN A 258 22.11 -2.39 -8.38
CA ASN A 258 22.48 -2.29 -6.97
C ASN A 258 21.71 -1.18 -6.23
N HIS A 259 20.39 -1.14 -6.48
CA HIS A 259 19.48 -0.13 -5.98
C HIS A 259 18.21 -0.76 -5.38
N GLU A 260 17.64 -0.12 -4.36
CA GLU A 260 16.34 -0.48 -3.79
C GLU A 260 15.28 0.48 -4.30
N GLN A 261 14.30 -0.05 -5.03
CA GLN A 261 13.17 0.72 -5.53
C GLN A 261 11.95 -0.19 -5.66
N THR A 262 10.94 0.09 -4.84
CA THR A 262 9.69 -0.68 -4.73
C THR A 262 8.53 0.26 -4.97
N PRO A 263 7.86 0.18 -6.13
CA PRO A 263 6.67 0.96 -6.40
C PRO A 263 5.55 0.70 -5.38
N GLN A 264 4.81 1.75 -5.05
CA GLN A 264 3.69 1.74 -4.11
C GLN A 264 2.39 2.17 -4.79
N VAL A 265 1.27 1.69 -4.26
CA VAL A 265 -0.07 2.10 -4.69
C VAL A 265 -0.89 2.43 -3.44
N SER A 266 -1.64 3.53 -3.50
CA SER A 266 -2.60 3.94 -2.46
C SER A 266 -3.90 4.44 -3.09
N GLY A 267 -4.95 4.52 -2.27
CA GLY A 267 -6.31 4.81 -2.75
C GLY A 267 -6.92 3.66 -3.56
N ASN A 268 -8.06 3.90 -4.20
CA ASN A 268 -8.78 2.88 -4.95
C ASN A 268 -8.43 2.92 -6.45
N ALA A 269 -7.54 2.01 -6.87
CA ALA A 269 -7.17 1.83 -8.28
C ALA A 269 -7.95 0.72 -9.00
N ALA A 270 -8.85 0.02 -8.29
CA ALA A 270 -9.57 -1.13 -8.83
C ALA A 270 -10.49 -0.72 -9.98
N GLY A 271 -10.55 -1.55 -11.02
CA GLY A 271 -11.41 -1.33 -12.18
C GLY A 271 -11.08 -0.11 -13.05
N ILE A 272 -9.99 0.63 -12.77
CA ILE A 272 -9.56 1.74 -13.63
C ILE A 272 -8.91 1.17 -14.90
N LEU A 273 -9.64 1.20 -16.01
CA LEU A 273 -9.19 0.71 -17.31
C LEU A 273 -8.14 1.64 -17.94
N LEU A 274 -6.98 1.09 -18.30
CA LEU A 274 -5.90 1.80 -18.98
C LEU A 274 -5.76 1.41 -20.45
N THR A 275 -5.83 0.13 -20.78
CA THR A 275 -5.77 -0.33 -22.18
C THR A 275 -6.81 -1.39 -22.51
N GLY A 276 -7.05 -1.60 -23.80
CA GLY A 276 -8.05 -2.53 -24.29
C GLY A 276 -9.47 -1.96 -24.28
N SER A 277 -10.39 -2.76 -24.80
CA SER A 277 -11.82 -2.46 -24.79
C SER A 277 -12.53 -3.63 -24.12
N PRO A 278 -13.28 -3.40 -23.03
CA PRO A 278 -13.98 -4.48 -22.36
C PRO A 278 -14.96 -5.10 -23.35
N LYS A 279 -14.88 -6.42 -23.54
CA LYS A 279 -15.94 -7.16 -24.22
C LYS A 279 -17.20 -7.07 -23.35
N PRO A 280 -18.41 -6.96 -23.93
CA PRO A 280 -19.63 -7.04 -23.15
C PRO A 280 -19.64 -8.36 -22.35
N GLN A 281 -19.42 -8.30 -21.04
CA GLN A 281 -19.56 -9.46 -20.18
C GLN A 281 -21.03 -9.57 -19.74
N PRO A 282 -21.62 -10.77 -19.76
CA PRO A 282 -22.86 -11.01 -19.03
C PRO A 282 -22.63 -10.70 -17.55
N PRO A 283 -23.66 -10.21 -16.82
CA PRO A 283 -23.52 -9.90 -15.41
C PRO A 283 -22.92 -11.09 -14.65
N PRO A 284 -22.07 -10.85 -13.64
CA PRO A 284 -21.43 -11.92 -12.88
C PRO A 284 -22.50 -12.89 -12.36
N PRO A 285 -22.29 -14.21 -12.48
CA PRO A 285 -23.23 -15.19 -11.96
C PRO A 285 -23.38 -14.95 -10.45
N LYS A 286 -24.63 -15.03 -9.95
CA LYS A 286 -24.88 -14.99 -8.50
C LYS A 286 -23.93 -15.98 -7.82
N PRO A 287 -23.32 -15.62 -6.67
CA PRO A 287 -22.43 -16.52 -5.96
C PRO A 287 -23.14 -17.86 -5.77
N PRO A 288 -22.48 -18.99 -6.06
CA PRO A 288 -23.10 -20.29 -5.91
C PRO A 288 -23.60 -20.43 -4.48
N ASN A 289 -24.85 -20.86 -4.30
CA ASN A 289 -25.34 -21.30 -3.00
C ASN A 289 -24.39 -22.40 -2.52
N VAL A 290 -23.48 -22.06 -1.61
CA VAL A 290 -22.64 -23.03 -0.93
C VAL A 290 -23.59 -23.87 -0.09
N VAL A 291 -23.82 -25.10 -0.55
CA VAL A 291 -24.53 -26.12 0.19
C VAL A 291 -23.67 -26.44 1.42
N ILE A 292 -24.08 -25.91 2.57
CA ILE A 292 -23.53 -26.26 3.87
C ILE A 292 -23.89 -27.73 4.13
N ASN A 293 -22.86 -28.53 4.39
CA ASN A 293 -22.86 -29.90 4.90
C ASN A 293 -24.23 -30.40 5.41
N VAL A 294 -24.83 -31.34 4.66
CA VAL A 294 -25.81 -32.26 5.24
C VAL A 294 -25.03 -33.31 6.04
N PRO A 295 -25.28 -33.50 7.34
CA PRO A 295 -24.66 -34.55 8.13
C PRO A 295 -25.03 -35.93 7.61
N ILE A 296 -24.06 -36.84 7.57
CA ILE A 296 -24.25 -38.26 7.30
C ILE A 296 -25.16 -38.85 8.40
N THR A 297 -26.32 -39.36 8.02
CA THR A 297 -27.21 -40.15 8.89
C THR A 297 -26.57 -41.49 9.28
N PRO A 298 -26.64 -41.92 10.55
CA PRO A 298 -26.40 -43.31 10.91
C PRO A 298 -27.61 -44.18 10.52
N VAL A 299 -27.34 -45.39 10.05
CA VAL A 299 -28.36 -46.43 9.84
C VAL A 299 -28.54 -47.22 11.14
N GLU A 300 -29.75 -47.26 11.70
CA GLU A 300 -30.45 -48.53 12.03
C GLU A 300 -31.89 -48.37 12.54
N ASN A 301 -32.77 -49.20 11.94
CA ASN A 301 -33.95 -49.94 12.43
C ASN A 301 -35.22 -49.23 12.99
N THR A 302 -36.30 -49.32 12.18
CA THR A 302 -37.73 -49.65 12.46
C THR A 302 -38.33 -49.28 13.84
N THR A 303 -39.47 -48.58 14.03
CA THR A 303 -40.89 -48.87 13.63
C THR A 303 -41.81 -47.65 14.05
N PRO A 304 -43.17 -47.59 13.87
CA PRO A 304 -43.93 -46.41 13.37
C PRO A 304 -44.60 -45.52 14.47
N PRO A 305 -45.33 -44.44 14.09
CA PRO A 305 -45.42 -43.20 14.88
C PRO A 305 -46.63 -43.12 15.81
N ASN A 306 -46.56 -42.22 16.80
CA ASN A 306 -47.77 -41.62 17.36
C ASN A 306 -47.55 -40.17 17.80
N ASN A 307 -48.49 -39.32 17.37
CA ASN A 307 -48.63 -37.91 17.72
C ASN A 307 -48.84 -37.75 19.23
N ASN A 308 -48.21 -36.74 19.84
CA ASN A 308 -48.95 -35.63 20.44
C ASN A 308 -48.03 -34.52 20.96
N THR A 309 -48.49 -33.31 20.64
CA THR A 309 -47.97 -32.00 20.98
C THR A 309 -48.07 -31.70 22.48
N THR A 310 -46.98 -31.30 23.12
CA THR A 310 -46.98 -30.45 24.31
C THR A 310 -45.66 -29.67 24.41
N THR A 311 -45.74 -28.34 24.31
CA THR A 311 -44.69 -27.37 24.68
C THR A 311 -44.38 -27.39 26.18
N PRO A 312 -43.12 -27.16 26.58
CA PRO A 312 -42.81 -26.05 27.50
C PRO A 312 -41.40 -25.44 27.28
N PRO A 313 -40.92 -24.53 28.15
CA PRO A 313 -40.92 -23.08 28.01
C PRO A 313 -39.62 -22.48 27.42
N VAL A 314 -39.77 -21.24 26.95
CA VAL A 314 -38.72 -20.34 26.44
C VAL A 314 -37.63 -20.11 27.49
N THR A 315 -36.39 -20.46 27.13
CA THR A 315 -35.17 -19.95 27.77
C THR A 315 -34.80 -18.63 27.07
N PRO A 316 -34.55 -17.52 27.78
CA PRO A 316 -34.12 -16.29 27.13
C PRO A 316 -32.73 -16.51 26.52
N GLU A 317 -32.63 -16.19 25.23
CA GLU A 317 -31.40 -16.07 24.47
C GLU A 317 -30.43 -15.11 25.20
N PRO A 318 -29.15 -15.46 25.38
CA PRO A 318 -28.19 -14.49 25.90
C PRO A 318 -28.08 -13.35 24.90
N GLU A 319 -28.25 -12.11 25.39
CA GLU A 319 -28.05 -10.90 24.60
C GLU A 319 -26.74 -10.98 23.79
N PRO A 320 -26.75 -10.57 22.50
CA PRO A 320 -25.52 -10.48 21.74
C PRO A 320 -24.59 -9.49 22.45
N THR A 321 -23.49 -10.02 22.97
CA THR A 321 -22.37 -9.21 23.47
C THR A 321 -22.04 -8.13 22.43
N PRO A 322 -22.01 -6.84 22.80
CA PRO A 322 -21.77 -5.79 21.82
C PRO A 322 -20.44 -6.02 21.13
N ALA A 323 -20.47 -6.02 19.78
CA ALA A 323 -19.28 -5.98 18.97
C ALA A 323 -18.43 -4.77 19.42
N ASN A 324 -17.18 -5.03 19.80
CA ASN A 324 -16.25 -3.97 20.14
C ASN A 324 -15.98 -3.16 18.86
N GLU A 325 -16.56 -1.96 18.78
CA GLU A 325 -16.33 -0.99 17.71
C GLU A 325 -14.92 -0.37 17.86
N THR A 326 -13.89 -1.18 17.58
CA THR A 326 -12.56 -0.69 17.20
C THR A 326 -12.24 -1.24 15.81
N THR A 327 -13.15 -1.02 14.88
CA THR A 327 -12.90 -1.19 13.45
C THR A 327 -12.10 0.02 12.99
N VAL A 328 -10.79 -0.16 12.84
CA VAL A 328 -9.97 0.75 12.04
C VAL A 328 -10.61 0.85 10.66
N VAL A 329 -10.89 2.08 10.22
CA VAL A 329 -11.27 2.36 8.83
C VAL A 329 -10.00 2.23 8.00
N ILE A 330 -9.65 1.01 7.62
CA ILE A 330 -8.73 0.79 6.50
C ILE A 330 -9.48 1.31 5.27
N PRO A 331 -8.91 2.23 4.45
CA PRO A 331 -9.57 2.69 3.25
C PRO A 331 -9.93 1.46 2.40
N PRO A 332 -11.22 1.23 2.12
CA PRO A 332 -11.62 0.11 1.30
C PRO A 332 -11.11 0.32 -0.12
N ILE A 333 -10.43 -0.68 -0.68
CA ILE A 333 -10.54 -0.89 -2.12
C ILE A 333 -11.99 -1.33 -2.32
N VAL A 334 -12.84 -0.42 -2.79
CA VAL A 334 -14.23 -0.74 -3.09
C VAL A 334 -14.21 -1.69 -4.28
N GLU A 335 -14.63 -2.93 -4.01
CA GLU A 335 -14.82 -4.10 -4.89
C GLU A 335 -14.15 -4.02 -6.27
N GLU A 336 -13.04 -4.74 -6.42
CA GLU A 336 -12.63 -5.19 -7.74
C GLU A 336 -13.63 -6.27 -8.20
N PRO A 337 -14.16 -6.20 -9.44
CA PRO A 337 -14.96 -7.30 -9.94
C PRO A 337 -14.13 -8.60 -9.86
N PRO A 338 -14.71 -9.70 -9.36
CA PRO A 338 -13.97 -10.96 -9.20
C PRO A 338 -13.31 -11.32 -10.52
N ALA A 339 -12.02 -11.70 -10.46
CA ALA A 339 -11.29 -12.03 -11.66
C ALA A 339 -12.05 -13.11 -12.44
N PRO A 340 -12.36 -12.91 -13.74
CA PRO A 340 -13.01 -13.93 -14.54
C PRO A 340 -12.16 -15.22 -14.52
N PRO A 341 -12.76 -16.41 -14.70
CA PRO A 341 -12.05 -17.67 -14.62
C PRO A 341 -10.91 -17.71 -15.66
N SER A 342 -9.69 -17.46 -15.18
CA SER A 342 -8.47 -17.52 -15.99
C SER A 342 -8.00 -18.97 -16.07
N VAL A 343 -7.64 -19.43 -17.28
CA VAL A 343 -7.05 -20.77 -17.49
C VAL A 343 -5.63 -20.91 -16.93
N THR A 344 -5.01 -19.79 -16.54
CA THR A 344 -3.69 -19.76 -15.93
C THR A 344 -3.80 -19.43 -14.47
N THR A 345 -3.06 -20.15 -13.63
CA THR A 345 -3.07 -19.98 -12.19
C THR A 345 -1.68 -19.60 -11.65
N GLY A 346 -1.66 -19.04 -10.45
CA GLY A 346 -0.46 -18.76 -9.67
C GLY A 346 -0.68 -19.05 -8.19
N SER A 347 0.20 -18.51 -7.35
CA SER A 347 0.12 -18.66 -5.90
C SER A 347 0.36 -17.33 -5.19
N ILE A 348 -0.23 -17.17 -4.01
CA ILE A 348 0.10 -16.08 -3.08
C ILE A 348 0.76 -16.68 -1.84
N LEU A 349 1.85 -16.07 -1.39
CA LEU A 349 2.48 -16.33 -0.10
C LEU A 349 2.25 -15.12 0.81
N ILE A 350 1.33 -15.24 1.76
CA ILE A 350 1.09 -14.21 2.76
C ILE A 350 2.09 -14.40 3.90
N ARG A 351 2.88 -13.38 4.19
CA ARG A 351 3.77 -13.31 5.35
C ARG A 351 3.15 -12.42 6.39
N THR A 352 2.93 -12.93 7.60
CA THR A 352 2.17 -12.19 8.62
C THR A 352 2.69 -12.40 10.04
N SER A 353 2.48 -11.38 10.88
CA SER A 353 2.65 -11.42 12.34
C SER A 353 1.33 -11.71 13.09
N ILE A 354 0.20 -11.80 12.38
CA ILE A 354 -1.18 -11.83 12.93
C ILE A 354 -1.56 -13.20 13.53
N ILE A 355 -0.68 -14.21 13.42
CA ILE A 355 -1.01 -15.62 13.74
C ILE A 355 -0.79 -16.00 15.20
N LYS A 356 0.14 -15.35 15.92
CA LYS A 356 0.48 -15.79 17.28
C LYS A 356 -0.06 -14.83 18.33
N ASP A 357 -0.74 -15.39 19.31
CA ASP A 357 -1.07 -14.64 20.53
C ASP A 357 0.21 -14.22 21.24
N LYS A 358 0.21 -12.98 21.72
CA LYS A 358 1.14 -12.34 22.65
C LYS A 358 2.31 -13.20 23.15
N SER A 359 3.25 -13.53 22.27
CA SER A 359 4.56 -14.04 22.67
C SER A 359 5.57 -12.94 22.51
N TYR A 360 5.73 -12.18 23.59
CA TYR A 360 6.88 -11.31 23.75
C TYR A 360 8.14 -12.11 23.51
N GLY A 361 9.07 -11.57 22.71
CA GLY A 361 10.42 -12.11 22.58
C GLY A 361 10.95 -12.45 23.98
N GLY A 362 11.14 -13.74 24.24
CA GLY A 362 11.18 -14.28 25.61
C GLY A 362 12.14 -13.56 26.53
N ALA A 363 11.64 -13.16 27.70
CA ALA A 363 12.34 -12.92 28.98
C ALA A 363 13.81 -12.44 28.91
N ALA A 364 14.07 -11.16 28.59
CA ALA A 364 15.07 -10.34 29.33
C ALA A 364 15.01 -8.82 29.07
N THR A 365 14.05 -8.30 28.29
CA THR A 365 13.69 -6.87 28.29
C THR A 365 12.20 -6.78 28.53
N LYS A 366 11.80 -6.20 29.67
CA LYS A 366 10.37 -6.02 29.98
C LYS A 366 9.77 -5.14 28.88
N SER A 367 8.62 -5.54 28.33
CA SER A 367 7.94 -4.70 27.34
C SER A 367 7.43 -3.39 28.00
N PRO A 368 7.14 -2.35 27.21
CA PRO A 368 6.31 -1.20 27.61
C PRO A 368 5.15 -1.58 28.51
N TYR A 369 4.44 -2.62 28.13
CA TYR A 369 3.30 -3.15 28.85
C TYR A 369 3.66 -3.79 30.21
N ASP A 370 4.75 -4.57 30.31
CA ASP A 370 5.09 -5.29 31.55
C ASP A 370 5.58 -4.36 32.65
N LEU A 371 6.26 -3.28 32.27
CA LEU A 371 6.66 -2.21 33.18
C LEU A 371 5.44 -1.44 33.71
N LEU A 372 4.45 -1.21 32.84
CA LEU A 372 3.13 -0.64 33.14
C LEU A 372 2.28 -1.54 34.05
N ASN A 373 2.31 -2.86 33.81
CA ASN A 373 1.52 -3.86 34.53
C ASN A 373 2.03 -4.05 35.98
N LYS A 374 3.35 -3.95 36.20
CA LYS A 374 3.96 -4.08 37.54
C LYS A 374 3.53 -2.96 38.51
N GLN A 375 2.98 -1.84 38.03
CA GLN A 375 2.43 -0.75 38.84
C GLN A 375 0.97 -0.98 39.28
N GLY A 376 0.40 -2.17 39.04
CA GLY A 376 -0.93 -2.55 39.54
C GLY A 376 -2.11 -1.90 38.81
N LYS A 377 -1.87 -1.25 37.67
CA LYS A 377 -2.92 -0.55 36.88
C LYS A 377 -3.57 -1.40 35.78
N LEU A 378 -3.19 -2.66 35.62
CA LEU A 378 -3.70 -3.54 34.55
C LEU A 378 -3.88 -4.98 35.06
N LYS A 379 -4.93 -5.66 34.58
CA LYS A 379 -5.11 -7.10 34.80
C LYS A 379 -4.15 -7.85 33.88
N SER A 380 -3.27 -8.67 34.45
CA SER A 380 -2.36 -9.54 33.71
C SER A 380 -3.15 -10.55 32.88
N SER A 381 -3.03 -10.51 31.55
CA SER A 381 -3.47 -11.63 30.70
C SER A 381 -2.43 -12.76 30.78
N PRO A 382 -2.85 -14.03 30.88
CA PRO A 382 -1.94 -15.17 30.74
C PRO A 382 -1.27 -15.15 29.37
N ALA A 383 -0.01 -15.57 29.29
CA ALA A 383 0.64 -15.88 28.03
C ALA A 383 0.13 -17.25 27.56
N GLU A 384 -0.62 -17.27 26.45
CA GLU A 384 -0.83 -18.51 25.71
C GLU A 384 0.04 -18.44 24.45
N ASP A 385 1.10 -19.25 24.36
CA ASP A 385 1.88 -19.50 23.14
C ASP A 385 1.06 -20.31 22.10
N LYS A 386 -0.24 -20.01 21.94
CA LYS A 386 -1.09 -20.70 20.98
C LYS A 386 -1.03 -20.00 19.63
N VAL A 387 -0.76 -20.80 18.60
CA VAL A 387 -0.99 -20.43 17.20
C VAL A 387 -2.50 -20.32 17.01
N ARG A 388 -3.00 -19.14 16.65
CA ARG A 388 -4.42 -18.88 16.44
C ARG A 388 -4.87 -19.45 15.10
N SER A 389 -6.16 -19.76 14.98
CA SER A 389 -6.78 -19.99 13.67
C SER A 389 -6.83 -18.67 12.90
N ILE A 390 -6.37 -18.70 11.65
CA ILE A 390 -6.44 -17.59 10.72
C ILE A 390 -7.42 -17.96 9.60
N LYS A 391 -8.26 -17.01 9.20
CA LYS A 391 -9.09 -17.14 8.01
C LYS A 391 -8.52 -16.21 6.94
N VAL A 392 -8.37 -16.75 5.74
CA VAL A 392 -7.99 -15.96 4.57
C VAL A 392 -9.08 -16.07 3.53
N LEU A 393 -9.58 -14.92 3.09
CA LEU A 393 -10.54 -14.81 2.00
C LEU A 393 -9.82 -14.20 0.79
N VAL A 394 -10.08 -14.76 -0.39
CA VAL A 394 -9.69 -14.21 -1.68
C VAL A 394 -10.96 -13.98 -2.47
N ASP A 395 -11.25 -12.73 -2.83
CA ASP A 395 -12.52 -12.30 -3.45
C ASP A 395 -13.76 -12.84 -2.70
N ASP A 396 -13.78 -12.61 -1.39
CA ASP A 396 -14.83 -13.07 -0.45
C ASP A 396 -14.99 -14.60 -0.31
N GLN A 397 -14.17 -15.39 -1.01
CA GLN A 397 -14.14 -16.84 -0.88
C GLN A 397 -13.08 -17.26 0.15
N GLU A 398 -13.45 -18.06 1.15
CA GLU A 398 -12.51 -18.58 2.16
C GLU A 398 -11.63 -19.69 1.58
N TYR A 399 -10.32 -19.63 1.86
CA TYR A 399 -9.34 -20.62 1.44
C TYR A 399 -8.71 -21.31 2.66
N THR A 400 -8.65 -22.64 2.61
CA THR A 400 -7.87 -23.42 3.57
C THR A 400 -6.39 -23.24 3.30
N SER A 401 -5.62 -22.89 4.33
CA SER A 401 -4.22 -22.59 4.17
C SER A 401 -3.34 -23.33 5.18
N GLN A 402 -2.18 -23.81 4.72
CA GLN A 402 -1.14 -24.32 5.61
C GLN A 402 -0.29 -23.16 6.13
N VAL A 403 -0.10 -23.12 7.44
CA VAL A 403 0.77 -22.14 8.08
C VAL A 403 2.14 -22.78 8.29
N THR A 404 3.17 -22.14 7.75
CA THR A 404 4.57 -22.44 8.08
C THR A 404 5.17 -21.28 8.84
N THR A 405 6.28 -21.50 9.55
CA THR A 405 6.93 -20.44 10.33
C THR A 405 8.40 -20.37 9.99
N GLU A 406 8.93 -19.17 9.82
CA GLU A 406 10.36 -18.91 9.68
C GLU A 406 10.81 -17.79 10.62
N LYS A 407 12.12 -17.74 10.93
CA LYS A 407 12.68 -16.64 11.70
C LYS A 407 12.89 -15.42 10.81
N SER A 408 12.29 -14.30 11.21
CA SER A 408 12.42 -13.05 10.51
C SER A 408 13.82 -12.48 10.64
N LYS A 409 14.42 -12.06 9.52
CA LYS A 409 15.61 -11.21 9.58
C LYS A 409 15.28 -9.75 9.94
N ILE A 410 14.02 -9.34 9.79
CA ILE A 410 13.58 -7.94 9.67
C ILE A 410 12.43 -7.55 10.62
N TRP A 411 11.64 -8.51 11.15
CA TRP A 411 10.38 -8.28 11.86
C TRP A 411 10.42 -8.85 13.27
N GLY A 412 9.90 -8.07 14.23
CA GLY A 412 9.77 -8.51 15.62
C GLY A 412 11.09 -8.81 16.32
N SER A 413 12.22 -8.44 15.70
CA SER A 413 13.55 -8.67 16.27
C SER A 413 13.76 -7.77 17.48
N VAL A 414 14.12 -8.36 18.62
CA VAL A 414 14.38 -7.65 19.88
C VAL A 414 15.81 -7.93 20.35
N THR A 415 16.44 -6.96 21.00
CA THR A 415 17.76 -7.17 21.60
C THR A 415 17.60 -7.75 23.01
N LYS A 416 18.16 -8.94 23.24
CA LYS A 416 18.18 -9.64 24.53
C LYS A 416 19.62 -9.82 24.99
N ASN A 417 20.00 -9.20 26.12
CA ASN A 417 21.37 -9.24 26.66
C ASN A 417 22.46 -8.86 25.62
N GLY A 418 22.18 -7.91 24.74
CA GLY A 418 23.10 -7.48 23.68
C GLY A 418 23.06 -8.32 22.40
N THR A 419 22.30 -9.41 22.36
CA THR A 419 22.13 -10.29 21.19
C THR A 419 20.78 -10.03 20.51
N LEU A 420 20.78 -9.90 19.18
CA LEU A 420 19.53 -9.77 18.40
C LEU A 420 18.81 -11.12 18.36
N VAL A 421 17.57 -11.15 18.85
CA VAL A 421 16.66 -12.31 18.79
C VAL A 421 15.61 -12.03 17.73
N GLN A 422 15.54 -12.87 16.71
CA GLN A 422 14.63 -12.73 15.58
C GLN A 422 13.19 -13.08 15.94
N GLY A 423 12.23 -12.28 15.47
CA GLY A 423 10.80 -12.58 15.57
C GLY A 423 10.40 -13.73 14.64
N ASP A 424 9.21 -14.29 14.86
CA ASP A 424 8.62 -15.29 13.95
C ASP A 424 7.82 -14.60 12.84
N ILE A 425 8.01 -15.04 11.60
CA ILE A 425 7.12 -14.76 10.46
C ILE A 425 6.30 -16.01 10.21
N TYR A 426 4.99 -15.84 10.08
CA TYR A 426 4.10 -16.90 9.64
C TYR A 426 3.79 -16.75 8.16
N ASN A 427 3.94 -17.86 7.45
CA ASN A 427 3.81 -17.96 6.02
C ASN A 427 2.58 -18.79 5.69
N ILE A 428 1.63 -18.17 4.98
CA ILE A 428 0.37 -18.76 4.56
C ILE A 428 0.37 -18.83 3.04
N LYS A 429 0.45 -20.02 2.48
CA LYS A 429 0.49 -20.19 1.02
C LYS A 429 -0.90 -20.58 0.50
N ILE A 430 -1.36 -19.87 -0.53
CA ILE A 430 -2.57 -20.18 -1.28
C ILE A 430 -2.14 -20.52 -2.70
N ASP A 431 -2.38 -21.76 -3.11
CA ASP A 431 -2.00 -22.29 -4.42
C ASP A 431 -3.19 -22.35 -5.39
N ASN A 432 -2.87 -22.34 -6.68
CA ASN A 432 -3.84 -22.50 -7.77
C ASN A 432 -4.93 -21.41 -7.84
N LEU A 433 -4.59 -20.18 -7.44
CA LEU A 433 -5.48 -19.04 -7.65
C LEU A 433 -5.52 -18.67 -9.13
N PRO A 434 -6.68 -18.28 -9.69
CA PRO A 434 -6.76 -17.69 -11.02
C PRO A 434 -5.77 -16.53 -11.17
N ALA A 435 -5.17 -16.36 -12.34
CA ALA A 435 -4.38 -15.17 -12.61
C ALA A 435 -5.31 -13.94 -12.75
N GLY A 436 -4.93 -12.84 -12.12
CA GLY A 436 -5.75 -11.65 -11.97
C GLY A 436 -5.31 -10.84 -10.76
N VAL A 437 -5.96 -9.71 -10.51
CA VAL A 437 -5.84 -9.01 -9.23
C VAL A 437 -7.01 -9.44 -8.35
N HIS A 438 -6.70 -9.72 -7.09
CA HIS A 438 -7.64 -10.26 -6.12
C HIS A 438 -7.64 -9.44 -4.85
N GLN A 439 -8.80 -9.34 -4.21
CA GLN A 439 -8.92 -8.82 -2.86
C GLN A 439 -8.54 -9.90 -1.86
N ILE A 440 -7.58 -9.60 -0.99
CA ILE A 440 -7.10 -10.48 0.07
C ILE A 440 -7.59 -9.92 1.40
N GLU A 441 -8.32 -10.72 2.14
CA GLU A 441 -8.77 -10.39 3.49
C GLU A 441 -8.26 -11.44 4.49
N ILE A 442 -7.63 -10.97 5.57
CA ILE A 442 -7.08 -11.82 6.61
C ILE A 442 -7.78 -11.49 7.93
N ARG A 443 -8.31 -12.52 8.59
CA ARG A 443 -8.99 -12.43 9.88
C ARG A 443 -8.32 -13.33 10.90
N ALA A 444 -8.05 -12.79 12.08
CA ALA A 444 -7.65 -13.56 13.26
C ALA A 444 -8.19 -12.88 14.52
N ASP A 445 -8.47 -13.67 15.55
CA ASP A 445 -9.02 -13.15 16.81
C ASP A 445 -8.08 -12.12 17.46
N LYS A 446 -8.66 -10.99 17.90
CA LYS A 446 -7.96 -9.84 18.54
C LYS A 446 -6.98 -9.10 17.64
N TYR A 447 -7.11 -9.23 16.32
CA TYR A 447 -6.40 -8.41 15.37
C TYR A 447 -7.42 -7.70 14.48
N PRO A 448 -7.09 -6.50 13.98
CA PRO A 448 -7.92 -5.85 12.98
C PRO A 448 -7.97 -6.71 11.72
N ILE A 449 -9.09 -6.63 11.01
CA ILE A 449 -9.23 -7.25 9.69
C ILE A 449 -8.23 -6.56 8.77
N TYR A 450 -7.31 -7.33 8.19
CA TYR A 450 -6.38 -6.79 7.19
C TYR A 450 -6.95 -7.02 5.80
N LYS A 451 -7.01 -5.96 4.99
CA LYS A 451 -7.46 -6.00 3.60
C LYS A 451 -6.40 -5.40 2.67
N THR A 452 -6.14 -6.05 1.55
CA THR A 452 -5.25 -5.52 0.51
C THR A 452 -5.59 -6.14 -0.85
N ALA A 453 -5.19 -5.50 -1.94
CA ALA A 453 -5.20 -6.13 -3.26
C ALA A 453 -3.86 -6.81 -3.53
N ALA A 454 -3.88 -7.93 -4.27
CA ALA A 454 -2.68 -8.60 -4.73
C ALA A 454 -2.88 -9.20 -6.12
N ALA A 455 -1.88 -9.08 -6.99
CA ALA A 455 -1.88 -9.79 -8.25
C ALA A 455 -1.41 -11.24 -8.09
N VAL A 456 -2.13 -12.15 -8.71
CA VAL A 456 -1.72 -13.53 -8.96
C VAL A 456 -1.09 -13.58 -10.36
N LEU A 457 0.24 -13.70 -10.40
CA LEU A 457 0.98 -13.83 -11.65
C LEU A 457 1.00 -15.30 -12.12
N PRO A 458 0.77 -15.59 -13.42
CA PRO A 458 0.78 -16.96 -13.93
C PRO A 458 2.06 -17.73 -13.59
N LYS A 459 1.90 -18.91 -13.00
CA LYS A 459 2.98 -19.85 -12.62
C LYS A 459 4.03 -19.26 -11.66
N GLN A 460 3.70 -18.17 -10.96
CA GLN A 460 4.57 -17.52 -9.99
C GLN A 460 3.95 -17.55 -8.60
N THR A 461 4.79 -17.37 -7.58
CA THR A 461 4.35 -17.12 -6.21
C THR A 461 4.63 -15.65 -5.88
N VAL A 462 3.57 -14.88 -5.65
CA VAL A 462 3.65 -13.48 -5.25
C VAL A 462 3.56 -13.37 -3.73
N THR A 463 4.42 -12.55 -3.13
CA THR A 463 4.47 -12.36 -1.68
C THR A 463 3.65 -11.16 -1.26
N VAL A 464 2.81 -11.33 -0.24
CA VAL A 464 2.01 -10.25 0.38
C VAL A 464 2.39 -10.17 1.86
N ASP A 465 2.77 -8.99 2.33
CA ASP A 465 3.10 -8.76 3.74
C ASP A 465 1.87 -8.19 4.46
N ALA A 466 1.38 -8.89 5.48
CA ALA A 466 0.24 -8.47 6.31
C ALA A 466 0.71 -8.27 7.75
N ILE A 467 1.03 -7.02 8.08
CA ILE A 467 1.65 -6.67 9.36
C ILE A 467 0.71 -5.73 10.11
N ASN A 468 0.14 -6.24 11.20
CA ASN A 468 -0.71 -5.48 12.11
C ASN A 468 -0.27 -5.70 13.55
N SER A 469 -0.67 -4.77 14.40
CA SER A 469 -0.61 -4.95 15.85
C SER A 469 -1.91 -5.56 16.37
N MET A 470 -1.84 -6.21 17.52
CA MET A 470 -3.01 -6.74 18.22
C MET A 470 -3.94 -5.61 18.66
N ASP A 471 -5.25 -5.84 18.67
CA ASP A 471 -6.26 -4.88 19.10
C ASP A 471 -5.95 -4.31 20.49
N GLY A 472 -6.12 -2.99 20.63
CA GLY A 472 -5.79 -2.26 21.86
C GLY A 472 -4.29 -1.98 22.06
N PHE A 473 -3.43 -2.41 21.14
CA PHE A 473 -1.99 -2.14 21.12
C PHE A 473 -1.54 -1.64 19.76
N GLY A 474 -0.47 -0.84 19.70
CA GLY A 474 0.23 -0.52 18.46
C GLY A 474 1.66 -1.05 18.45
N ALA A 475 2.35 -0.86 17.33
CA ALA A 475 3.79 -1.07 17.23
C ALA A 475 4.45 0.12 16.53
N ILE A 476 5.74 0.33 16.78
CA ILE A 476 6.59 1.21 15.99
C ILE A 476 7.58 0.34 15.23
N ARG A 477 7.58 0.44 13.91
CA ARG A 477 8.67 -0.01 13.04
C ARG A 477 9.46 1.24 12.66
N GLY A 478 10.77 1.23 12.82
CA GLY A 478 11.57 2.32 12.31
C GLY A 478 12.83 1.89 11.60
N ARG A 479 13.40 2.81 10.82
CA ARG A 479 14.64 2.62 10.07
C ARG A 479 15.59 3.78 10.31
N VAL A 480 16.88 3.47 10.44
CA VAL A 480 17.91 4.44 10.83
C VAL A 480 18.91 4.59 9.71
N PHE A 481 19.15 5.84 9.33
CA PHE A 481 19.93 6.22 8.17
C PHE A 481 21.00 7.24 8.52
N PHE A 482 22.08 7.25 7.75
CA PHE A 482 23.13 8.27 7.83
C PHE A 482 23.05 9.21 6.64
N LYS A 483 22.71 10.49 6.89
CA LYS A 483 22.53 11.58 5.92
C LYS A 483 21.43 11.38 4.88
N THR A 484 21.32 10.19 4.28
CA THR A 484 20.34 9.85 3.25
C THR A 484 19.73 8.49 3.50
N LEU A 485 18.53 8.29 2.95
CA LEU A 485 17.77 7.04 3.09
C LEU A 485 18.42 5.84 2.37
N ASP A 486 19.44 6.06 1.53
CA ASP A 486 20.23 4.98 0.92
C ASP A 486 21.37 4.45 1.82
N ASN A 487 21.55 5.01 3.03
CA ASN A 487 22.67 4.68 3.92
C ASN A 487 22.18 4.17 5.28
N PRO A 488 21.60 2.96 5.35
CA PRO A 488 21.16 2.39 6.62
C PRO A 488 22.31 2.19 7.61
N ILE A 489 22.01 2.29 8.90
CA ILE A 489 23.00 2.11 9.97
C ILE A 489 22.72 0.80 10.71
N GLU A 490 23.63 -0.16 10.57
CA GLU A 490 23.61 -1.41 11.33
C GLU A 490 24.10 -1.21 12.76
N LYS A 491 23.53 -1.99 13.70
CA LYS A 491 23.96 -2.09 15.11
C LYS A 491 23.87 -0.78 15.88
N HIS A 492 23.02 0.13 15.43
CA HIS A 492 22.77 1.40 16.09
C HIS A 492 21.79 1.20 17.27
N PRO A 493 22.14 1.64 18.48
CA PRO A 493 21.25 1.50 19.63
C PRO A 493 20.16 2.58 19.62
N ILE A 494 18.91 2.15 19.70
CA ILE A 494 17.71 2.99 19.72
C ILE A 494 17.02 2.87 21.06
N TYR A 495 16.66 4.03 21.61
CA TYR A 495 16.12 4.17 22.94
C TYR A 495 14.75 4.82 22.89
N MET A 496 13.84 4.40 23.76
CA MET A 496 12.53 5.03 23.90
C MET A 496 12.25 5.25 25.40
N PRO A 497 12.22 6.51 25.88
CA PRO A 497 11.77 6.83 27.24
C PRO A 497 10.32 6.36 27.43
N THR A 498 10.00 5.80 28.58
CA THR A 498 8.60 5.42 28.84
C THR A 498 7.79 6.63 29.29
N VAL A 499 6.60 6.81 28.71
CA VAL A 499 5.63 7.85 29.13
C VAL A 499 5.11 7.67 30.56
N VAL A 500 5.45 6.54 31.20
CA VAL A 500 4.80 6.05 32.43
C VAL A 500 5.75 6.04 33.63
N SER A 501 7.05 6.19 33.40
CA SER A 501 8.03 6.50 34.45
C SER A 501 9.27 7.16 33.86
N THR A 502 9.77 8.19 34.52
CA THR A 502 10.95 8.96 34.08
C THR A 502 12.26 8.15 34.07
N ASN A 503 12.27 6.95 34.68
CA ASN A 503 13.49 6.18 34.94
C ASN A 503 13.60 4.89 34.12
N GLN A 504 12.67 4.63 33.19
CA GLN A 504 12.69 3.43 32.35
C GLN A 504 12.87 3.80 30.89
N ILE A 505 13.81 3.12 30.24
CA ILE A 505 14.19 3.33 28.84
C ILE A 505 14.20 1.97 28.15
N PHE A 506 13.46 1.80 27.05
CA PHE A 506 13.60 0.63 26.19
C PHE A 506 14.82 0.77 25.31
N LYS A 507 15.50 -0.34 25.03
CA LYS A 507 16.66 -0.39 24.14
C LYS A 507 16.48 -1.49 23.11
N VAL A 508 16.60 -1.12 21.84
CA VAL A 508 16.73 -2.05 20.71
C VAL A 508 17.94 -1.66 19.88
N THR A 509 18.34 -2.53 18.97
CA THR A 509 19.48 -2.31 18.09
C THR A 509 19.05 -2.56 16.65
N THR A 510 19.51 -1.71 15.73
CA THR A 510 19.17 -1.84 14.31
C THR A 510 19.84 -3.05 13.65
N ASP A 511 19.15 -3.64 12.67
CA ASP A 511 19.70 -4.69 11.82
C ASP A 511 20.60 -4.14 10.69
N LYS A 512 21.06 -5.02 9.79
CA LYS A 512 21.96 -4.65 8.67
C LYS A 512 21.37 -3.60 7.72
N ASP A 513 20.04 -3.52 7.65
CA ASP A 513 19.29 -2.62 6.78
C ASP A 513 18.75 -1.41 7.57
N GLY A 514 19.14 -1.26 8.84
CA GLY A 514 18.80 -0.13 9.70
C GLY A 514 17.47 -0.27 10.44
N TYR A 515 16.76 -1.40 10.33
CA TYR A 515 15.44 -1.57 10.93
C TYR A 515 15.49 -1.85 12.44
N PHE A 516 14.51 -1.33 13.17
CA PHE A 516 14.23 -1.61 14.58
C PHE A 516 12.73 -1.67 14.86
N TRP A 517 12.34 -2.31 15.97
CA TRP A 517 10.94 -2.48 16.35
C TRP A 517 10.69 -2.25 17.84
N PHE A 518 9.61 -1.53 18.14
CA PHE A 518 8.95 -1.55 19.44
C PHE A 518 7.54 -2.11 19.27
N THR A 519 7.25 -3.27 19.86
CA THR A 519 5.94 -3.93 19.70
C THR A 519 5.12 -3.83 20.99
N ASN A 520 3.80 -4.03 20.87
CA ASN A 520 2.87 -4.09 22.00
C ASN A 520 2.84 -2.79 22.84
N LEU A 521 2.86 -1.65 22.16
CA LEU A 521 2.73 -0.33 22.75
C LEU A 521 1.28 -0.03 23.06
N LYS A 522 1.01 0.72 24.13
CA LYS A 522 -0.32 1.29 24.30
C LYS A 522 -0.51 2.40 23.27
N PRO A 523 -1.72 2.61 22.77
CA PRO A 523 -2.00 3.82 22.00
C PRO A 523 -1.62 5.06 22.79
N GLY A 524 -0.97 6.01 22.13
CA GLY A 524 -0.46 7.21 22.80
C GLY A 524 0.69 7.87 22.06
N LYS A 525 1.28 8.85 22.74
CA LYS A 525 2.37 9.68 22.24
C LYS A 525 3.70 9.16 22.79
N TYR A 526 4.67 8.97 21.91
CA TYR A 526 6.00 8.44 22.21
C TYR A 526 7.08 9.37 21.68
N GLU A 527 8.24 9.33 22.32
CA GLU A 527 9.46 10.00 21.85
C GLU A 527 10.53 8.93 21.66
N ILE A 528 11.24 8.93 20.53
CA ILE A 528 12.38 8.04 20.31
C ILE A 528 13.67 8.84 20.40
N ARG A 529 14.70 8.27 21.02
CA ARG A 529 16.05 8.81 21.08
C ARG A 529 17.00 7.82 20.42
N ALA A 530 17.71 8.26 19.38
CA ALA A 530 18.86 7.52 18.87
C ALA A 530 20.07 7.79 19.78
N SER A 531 20.59 6.75 20.44
CA SER A 531 21.76 6.74 21.34
C SER A 531 21.67 7.32 22.77
N PHE A 532 22.60 6.83 23.61
CA PHE A 532 22.78 7.12 25.04
C PHE A 532 23.87 8.15 25.34
N MET A 533 24.63 8.61 24.34
CA MET A 533 25.47 9.79 24.59
C MET A 533 24.51 10.93 24.87
N GLU A 534 24.58 11.50 26.07
CA GLU A 534 23.72 12.57 26.60
C GLU A 534 23.67 13.85 25.73
N GLU A 535 24.29 13.85 24.54
CA GLU A 535 24.51 15.02 23.70
C GLU A 535 24.08 14.87 22.22
N MET A 536 23.48 13.75 21.76
CA MET A 536 22.89 13.79 20.41
C MET A 536 21.57 14.56 20.43
N LYS A 537 21.62 15.78 19.90
CA LYS A 537 20.47 16.67 19.83
C LYS A 537 19.63 16.29 18.60
N LEU A 538 18.66 15.40 18.79
CA LEU A 538 17.72 15.04 17.74
C LEU A 538 16.54 15.99 17.71
N GLU A 539 16.11 16.34 16.50
CA GLU A 539 14.80 16.93 16.30
C GLU A 539 13.76 15.81 16.36
N ASN A 540 13.19 15.59 17.54
CA ASN A 540 12.20 14.54 17.74
C ASN A 540 10.81 15.02 17.38
N SER A 541 10.16 14.36 16.42
CA SER A 541 8.70 14.42 16.29
C SER A 541 8.05 13.62 17.42
N GLU A 542 6.92 14.10 17.92
CA GLU A 542 6.03 13.28 18.74
C GLU A 542 5.48 12.14 17.87
N ILE A 543 5.67 10.89 18.29
CA ILE A 543 5.23 9.71 17.55
C ILE A 543 3.88 9.25 18.09
N HIS A 544 2.89 9.23 17.23
CA HIS A 544 1.53 8.83 17.54
C HIS A 544 1.34 7.35 17.21
N VAL A 545 1.13 6.54 18.23
CA VAL A 545 0.86 5.11 18.12
C VAL A 545 -0.63 4.86 18.27
N GLN A 546 -1.20 4.15 17.29
CA GLN A 546 -2.62 3.81 17.22
C GLN A 546 -2.85 2.32 17.56
N PRO A 547 -4.04 1.95 18.09
CA PRO A 547 -4.37 0.54 18.32
C PRO A 547 -4.55 -0.20 16.98
N GLY A 548 -4.06 -1.44 16.90
CA GLY A 548 -4.15 -2.30 15.72
C GLY A 548 -3.11 -2.01 14.62
N GLU A 549 -2.35 -0.92 14.73
CA GLU A 549 -1.51 -0.42 13.65
C GLU A 549 0.00 -0.55 13.92
N VAL A 550 0.78 -0.45 12.84
CA VAL A 550 2.24 -0.32 12.87
C VAL A 550 2.61 1.09 12.40
N THR A 551 3.04 1.93 13.34
CA THR A 551 3.56 3.27 13.08
C THR A 551 4.95 3.17 12.47
N ASN A 552 5.17 3.76 11.29
CA ASN A 552 6.47 3.81 10.64
C ASN A 552 7.25 5.07 11.02
N VAL A 553 8.54 4.92 11.31
CA VAL A 553 9.41 6.02 11.75
C VAL A 553 10.77 5.97 11.05
N ASP A 554 11.18 7.07 10.44
CA ASP A 554 12.53 7.27 9.93
C ASP A 554 13.38 8.06 10.91
N ILE A 555 14.64 7.66 11.08
CA ILE A 555 15.64 8.39 11.85
C ILE A 555 16.82 8.68 10.93
N ILE A 556 17.10 9.97 10.68
CA ILE A 556 18.18 10.39 9.79
C ILE A 556 19.23 11.15 10.58
N LEU A 557 20.44 10.60 10.66
CA LEU A 557 21.54 11.13 11.45
C LEU A 557 22.58 11.85 10.58
N ASN A 558 23.03 13.02 11.03
CA ASN A 558 24.12 13.79 10.43
C ASN A 558 25.51 13.42 10.94
N LYS A 559 25.59 12.75 12.09
CA LYS A 559 26.83 12.25 12.69
C LYS A 559 26.75 10.72 12.87
N LYS A 560 27.77 10.00 12.40
CA LYS A 560 27.96 8.60 12.80
C LYS A 560 28.58 8.59 14.18
N LEU A 561 28.02 7.80 15.09
CA LEU A 561 28.69 7.52 16.36
C LEU A 561 30.00 6.79 16.08
N SER A 562 31.10 7.26 16.67
CA SER A 562 32.25 6.40 16.88
C SER A 562 31.86 5.40 17.97
N TYR A 563 31.96 4.09 17.69
CA TYR A 563 31.83 3.05 18.72
C TYR A 563 33.02 3.15 19.68
N THR A 564 33.12 4.21 20.47
CA THR A 564 34.01 4.21 21.62
C THR A 564 33.45 3.17 22.57
N LYS A 565 34.27 2.16 22.88
CA LYS A 565 34.02 1.16 23.92
C LYS A 565 33.79 1.91 25.23
N THR A 566 32.55 2.31 25.52
CA THR A 566 32.20 2.74 26.86
C THR A 566 32.26 1.48 27.73
N LYS A 567 33.38 1.34 28.46
CA LYS A 567 33.50 0.40 29.57
C LYS A 567 32.42 0.78 30.58
N TYR A 568 31.38 -0.03 30.67
CA TYR A 568 30.55 -0.14 31.86
C TYR A 568 30.31 -1.61 32.14
#